data_AF-B3NIB0-F1
#
_entry.id   AF-B3NIB0-F1
#
_cell.length_a   1.000
_cell.length_b   1.000
_cell.length_c   1.000
_cell.angle_alpha   90.00
_cell.angle_beta   90.00
_cell.angle_gamma   90.00
#
_symmetry.space_group_name_H-M   'P 1'
#
loop_
_entity.id
_entity.type
_entity.pdbx_description
1 polymer ?
#
loop_
_entity_poly.entity_id
_entity_poly.type
_entity_poly.pdbx_seq_one_letter_code
_entity_poly.pdbx_strand_id
1 'polypeptide(L)'
;MNARLILKQLPNHLIFRILHYSLISQQLRDELVVSAGSFRLKGGGNKVLEWQPFVLWLANLLLNYAGDILGNLLLGRLPLEPLCNTADILLSSLIWYCIFYCPFDLGHAVTSTLAFRILATAMSTISQVQLIDRGVHLAGQAYGNAPFPMLVVGTVMGSGAEVLKPVASLLINRCQHNQLAFLKLSSTSKVALLLSLLFILEIYKNPMIMGFNRHQLMVYILVMTTALKFLSLCYRTDHFLWLLEHQIRYTLFGGFSRDLSKFFQRPPEPKVRRTWTFAEFD
;
A
#
# COMPACT_ATOMS: atom_id res chain seq x y z
N MET A 1 -21.85 13.16 17.90
CA MET A 1 -22.46 12.98 16.56
C MET A 1 -21.73 13.72 15.42
N ASN A 2 -20.61 14.42 15.66
CA ASN A 2 -19.96 15.25 14.63
C ASN A 2 -18.74 14.62 13.94
N ALA A 3 -18.05 13.66 14.57
CA ALA A 3 -16.84 13.06 14.00
C ALA A 3 -17.09 12.23 12.73
N ARG A 4 -18.25 11.55 12.60
CA ARG A 4 -18.62 10.75 11.40
C ARG A 4 -18.77 11.63 10.16
N LEU A 5 -19.49 12.74 10.28
CA LEU A 5 -19.71 13.66 9.16
C LEU A 5 -18.39 14.32 8.77
N ILE A 6 -17.59 14.75 9.75
CA ILE A 6 -16.28 15.35 9.50
C ILE A 6 -15.34 14.35 8.80
N LEU A 7 -15.25 13.10 9.25
CA LEU A 7 -14.41 12.08 8.59
C LEU A 7 -14.89 11.78 7.17
N LYS A 8 -16.21 11.68 6.96
CA LYS A 8 -16.79 11.36 5.65
C LYS A 8 -16.72 12.53 4.66
N GLN A 9 -16.63 13.75 5.17
CA GLN A 9 -16.58 15.00 4.40
C GLN A 9 -15.15 15.53 4.21
N LEU A 10 -14.19 15.02 4.99
CA LEU A 10 -12.75 15.28 4.87
C LEU A 10 -12.18 15.00 3.46
N PRO A 11 -12.47 13.87 2.80
CA PRO A 11 -11.95 13.60 1.45
C PRO A 11 -12.58 14.47 0.37
N ASN A 12 -13.74 15.07 0.63
CA ASN A 12 -14.39 15.99 -0.30
C ASN A 12 -13.80 17.41 -0.23
N HIS A 13 -12.94 17.68 0.74
CA HIS A 13 -12.29 18.97 0.84
C HIS A 13 -11.27 19.11 -0.31
N LEU A 14 -11.37 20.20 -1.06
CA LEU A 14 -10.55 20.48 -2.24
C LEU A 14 -9.04 20.32 -1.94
N ILE A 15 -8.59 20.76 -0.75
CA ILE A 15 -7.21 20.64 -0.28
C ILE A 15 -6.76 19.17 -0.19
N PHE A 16 -7.62 18.29 0.32
CA PHE A 16 -7.30 16.87 0.46
C PHE A 16 -7.05 16.22 -0.89
N ARG A 17 -7.89 16.57 -1.86
CA ARG A 17 -7.81 16.07 -3.23
C ARG A 17 -6.58 16.60 -3.95
N ILE A 18 -6.26 17.89 -3.77
CA ILE A 18 -5.03 18.49 -4.29
C ILE A 18 -3.79 17.77 -3.74
N LEU A 19 -3.73 17.54 -2.43
CA LEU A 19 -2.62 16.85 -1.78
C LEU A 19 -2.45 15.41 -2.30
N HIS A 20 -3.56 14.68 -2.45
CA HIS A 20 -3.56 13.32 -2.98
C HIS A 20 -3.05 13.26 -4.43
N TYR A 21 -3.62 14.08 -5.33
CA TYR A 21 -3.20 14.14 -6.73
C TYR A 21 -1.76 14.62 -6.88
N SER A 22 -1.33 15.55 -6.04
CA SER A 22 0.05 16.03 -6.01
C SER A 22 1.01 14.90 -5.63
N LEU A 23 0.70 14.14 -4.57
CA LEU A 23 1.54 13.03 -4.12
C LEU A 23 1.73 11.97 -5.20
N ILE A 24 0.65 11.58 -5.89
CA ILE A 24 0.71 10.56 -6.96
C ILE A 24 1.49 11.10 -8.16
N SER A 25 1.25 12.35 -8.55
CA SER A 25 1.97 12.98 -9.66
C SER A 25 3.47 13.11 -9.37
N GLN A 26 3.85 13.39 -8.11
CA GLN A 26 5.24 13.38 -7.67
C GLN A 26 5.85 11.98 -7.69
N GLN A 27 5.14 10.97 -7.17
CA GLN A 27 5.61 9.59 -7.21
C GLN A 27 5.86 9.13 -8.65
N LEU A 28 4.94 9.46 -9.56
CA LEU A 28 5.10 9.18 -10.98
C LEU A 28 6.32 9.90 -11.56
N ARG A 29 6.55 11.16 -11.20
CA ARG A 29 7.73 11.92 -11.64
C ARG A 29 9.04 11.34 -11.10
N ASP A 30 9.11 11.00 -9.82
CA ASP A 30 10.31 10.44 -9.17
C ASP A 30 10.71 9.12 -9.84
N GLU A 31 9.74 8.24 -10.13
CA GLU A 31 9.95 6.99 -10.86
C GLU A 31 10.49 7.23 -12.28
N LEU A 32 9.92 8.21 -12.99
CA LEU A 32 10.39 8.57 -14.33
C LEU A 32 11.82 9.13 -14.31
N VAL A 33 12.17 9.93 -13.30
CA VAL A 33 13.52 10.49 -13.11
C VAL A 33 14.54 9.39 -12.78
N VAL A 34 14.22 8.49 -11.85
CA VAL A 34 15.08 7.34 -11.49
C VAL A 34 15.29 6.43 -12.70
N SER A 35 14.22 6.15 -13.45
CA SER A 35 14.28 5.34 -14.66
C SER A 35 15.10 6.00 -15.77
N ALA A 36 14.96 7.32 -15.97
CA ALA A 36 15.77 8.09 -16.90
C ALA A 36 17.26 8.11 -16.52
N GLY A 37 17.57 8.20 -15.22
CA GLY A 37 18.94 8.09 -14.70
C GLY A 37 19.57 6.73 -14.96
N SER A 38 18.82 5.65 -14.75
CA SER A 38 19.26 4.27 -15.05
C SER A 38 19.48 4.05 -16.55
N PHE A 39 18.62 4.60 -17.40
CA PHE A 39 18.77 4.53 -18.86
C PHE A 39 19.98 5.32 -19.36
N ARG A 40 20.25 6.51 -18.79
CA ARG A 40 21.46 7.29 -19.08
C ARG A 40 22.74 6.53 -18.71
N LEU A 41 22.76 5.82 -17.57
CA LEU A 41 23.90 4.99 -17.16
C LEU A 41 24.14 3.79 -18.10
N LYS A 42 23.10 3.28 -18.78
CA LYS A 42 23.18 2.08 -19.64
C LYS A 42 23.56 2.36 -21.10
N GLY A 43 24.06 3.55 -21.44
CA GLY A 43 24.65 3.85 -22.75
C GLY A 43 23.64 4.21 -23.86
N GLY A 44 22.38 4.53 -23.52
CA GLY A 44 21.40 5.05 -24.47
C GLY A 44 21.52 6.57 -24.61
N GLY A 45 22.18 7.03 -25.68
CA GLY A 45 22.38 8.46 -25.96
C GLY A 45 21.09 9.29 -25.94
N ASN A 46 21.19 10.50 -25.37
CA ASN A 46 20.37 11.74 -25.42
C ASN A 46 18.88 11.73 -25.84
N LYS A 47 18.18 10.61 -25.94
CA LYS A 47 16.71 10.54 -26.09
C LYS A 47 16.01 10.69 -24.74
N VAL A 48 16.50 11.64 -23.95
CA VAL A 48 15.80 12.09 -22.75
C VAL A 48 14.77 13.09 -23.26
N LEU A 49 13.49 12.78 -23.03
CA LEU A 49 12.38 13.74 -23.00
C LEU A 49 11.55 14.03 -24.28
N GLU A 50 11.39 13.11 -25.24
CA GLU A 50 10.16 13.10 -26.06
C GLU A 50 9.08 12.26 -25.36
N TRP A 51 8.70 12.63 -24.14
CA TRP A 51 7.53 12.00 -23.53
C TRP A 51 6.30 12.52 -24.26
N GLN A 52 5.51 11.61 -24.83
CA GLN A 52 4.21 11.98 -25.34
C GLN A 52 3.37 12.50 -24.16
N PRO A 53 3.04 13.80 -24.12
CA PRO A 53 2.41 14.43 -22.95
C PRO A 53 1.05 13.78 -22.65
N PHE A 54 0.38 13.30 -23.70
CA PHE A 54 -0.90 12.60 -23.61
C PHE A 54 -0.79 11.26 -22.87
N VAL A 55 0.24 10.46 -23.16
CA VAL A 55 0.44 9.15 -22.53
C VAL A 55 0.78 9.33 -21.05
N LEU A 56 1.62 10.32 -20.74
CA LEU A 56 2.00 10.65 -19.37
C LEU A 56 0.80 11.18 -18.55
N TRP A 57 -0.02 12.03 -19.17
CA TRP A 57 -1.27 12.52 -18.58
C TRP A 57 -2.23 11.36 -18.29
N LEU A 58 -2.43 10.46 -19.26
CA LEU A 58 -3.31 9.30 -19.10
C LEU A 58 -2.81 8.35 -18.01
N ALA A 59 -1.50 8.09 -17.96
CA ALA A 59 -0.88 7.28 -16.91
C ALA A 59 -1.09 7.90 -15.52
N ASN A 60 -0.94 9.22 -15.39
CA ASN A 60 -1.21 9.92 -14.13
C ASN A 60 -2.68 9.80 -13.71
N LEU A 61 -3.60 9.95 -14.67
CA LEU A 61 -5.03 9.82 -14.43
C LEU A 61 -5.42 8.41 -13.99
N LEU A 62 -4.88 7.38 -14.66
CA LEU A 62 -5.04 5.97 -14.28
C LEU A 62 -4.55 5.69 -12.87
N LEU A 63 -3.40 6.24 -12.48
CA LEU A 63 -2.86 6.07 -11.12
C LEU A 63 -3.68 6.78 -10.06
N ASN A 64 -4.20 7.98 -10.34
CA ASN A 64 -5.04 8.74 -9.43
C ASN A 64 -6.36 8.06 -9.10
N TYR A 65 -6.99 7.42 -10.09
CA TYR A 65 -8.26 6.72 -9.94
C TYR A 65 -8.11 5.20 -9.86
N ALA A 66 -6.89 4.71 -9.64
CA ALA A 66 -6.57 3.30 -9.76
C ALA A 66 -7.43 2.39 -8.87
N GLY A 67 -7.65 2.80 -7.62
CA GLY A 67 -8.44 2.04 -6.67
C GLY A 67 -9.93 1.96 -7.06
N ASP A 68 -10.54 3.06 -7.49
CA ASP A 68 -11.93 3.07 -7.96
C ASP A 68 -12.10 2.31 -9.29
N ILE A 69 -11.16 2.45 -10.24
CA ILE A 69 -11.19 1.75 -11.54
C ILE A 69 -11.12 0.25 -11.33
N LEU A 70 -10.14 -0.26 -10.56
CA LEU A 70 -10.01 -1.69 -10.29
C LEU A 70 -11.15 -2.21 -9.43
N GLY A 71 -11.62 -1.40 -8.48
CA GLY A 71 -12.77 -1.71 -7.66
C GLY A 71 -14.04 -1.92 -8.47
N ASN A 72 -14.35 -1.00 -9.38
CA ASN A 72 -15.48 -1.11 -10.28
C ASN A 72 -15.34 -2.29 -11.24
N LEU A 73 -14.12 -2.54 -11.75
CA LEU A 73 -13.83 -3.69 -12.60
C LEU A 73 -14.14 -5.02 -11.89
N LEU A 74 -13.72 -5.18 -10.63
CA LEU A 74 -13.98 -6.38 -9.82
C LEU A 74 -15.46 -6.56 -9.43
N LEU A 75 -16.22 -5.47 -9.37
CA LEU A 75 -17.65 -5.47 -9.08
C LEU A 75 -18.51 -5.61 -10.35
N GLY A 76 -17.88 -5.70 -11.53
CA GLY A 76 -18.60 -5.74 -12.81
C GLY A 76 -19.34 -4.45 -13.16
N ARG A 77 -18.95 -3.32 -12.55
CA ARG A 77 -19.49 -1.98 -12.85
C ARG A 77 -18.64 -1.29 -13.90
N LEU A 78 -19.09 -0.14 -14.39
CA LEU A 78 -18.34 0.64 -15.36
C LEU A 78 -17.00 1.10 -14.76
N PRO A 79 -15.83 0.63 -15.24
CA PRO A 79 -14.54 0.99 -14.66
C PRO A 79 -14.22 2.47 -14.81
N LEU A 80 -14.82 3.13 -15.81
CA LEU A 80 -14.63 4.54 -16.12
C LEU A 80 -15.62 5.48 -15.40
N GLU A 81 -16.51 4.96 -14.56
CA GLU A 81 -17.43 5.76 -13.74
C GLU A 81 -16.75 6.89 -12.94
N PRO A 82 -15.57 6.70 -12.29
CA PRO A 82 -14.88 7.81 -11.62
C PRO A 82 -14.40 8.92 -12.56
N LEU A 83 -14.26 8.64 -13.87
CA LEU A 83 -13.84 9.61 -14.88
C LEU A 83 -15.01 10.46 -15.41
N CYS A 84 -16.25 10.19 -14.98
CA CYS A 84 -17.37 11.06 -15.36
C CYS A 84 -17.33 12.42 -14.64
N ASN A 85 -16.56 12.55 -13.55
CA ASN A 85 -16.45 13.81 -12.83
C ASN A 85 -15.43 14.76 -13.49
N THR A 86 -15.92 15.64 -14.34
CA THR A 86 -15.11 16.59 -15.11
C THR A 86 -14.32 17.56 -14.23
N ALA A 87 -14.88 18.01 -13.10
CA ALA A 87 -14.19 18.90 -12.16
C ALA A 87 -12.96 18.22 -11.56
N ASP A 88 -13.06 16.92 -11.29
CA ASP A 88 -12.01 16.15 -10.64
C ASP A 88 -10.87 15.81 -11.60
N ILE A 89 -11.22 15.51 -12.86
CA ILE A 89 -10.25 15.33 -13.93
C ILE A 89 -9.52 16.65 -14.21
N LEU A 90 -10.24 17.76 -14.29
CA LEU A 90 -9.64 19.07 -14.56
C LEU A 90 -8.66 19.47 -13.45
N LEU A 91 -9.05 19.27 -12.19
CA LEU A 91 -8.17 19.50 -11.04
C LEU A 91 -6.92 18.60 -11.08
N SER A 92 -7.10 17.30 -11.34
CA SER A 92 -5.98 16.36 -11.48
C SER A 92 -5.04 16.74 -12.62
N SER A 93 -5.58 17.23 -13.74
CA SER A 93 -4.82 17.62 -14.93
C SER A 93 -4.03 18.91 -14.70
N LEU A 94 -4.63 19.88 -14.01
CA LEU A 94 -3.96 21.12 -13.61
C LEU A 94 -2.77 20.84 -12.68
N ILE A 95 -2.96 19.99 -11.67
CA ILE A 95 -1.89 19.62 -10.73
C ILE A 95 -0.77 18.88 -11.44
N TRP A 96 -1.11 17.94 -12.32
CA TRP A 96 -0.14 17.25 -13.17
C TRP A 96 0.67 18.24 -14.01
N TYR A 97 0.00 19.20 -14.67
CA TYR A 97 0.66 20.21 -15.48
C TYR A 97 1.61 21.08 -14.64
N CYS A 98 1.16 21.52 -13.46
CA CYS A 98 1.98 22.30 -12.52
C CYS A 98 3.21 21.52 -12.00
N ILE A 99 3.13 20.20 -11.85
CA ILE A 99 4.26 19.39 -11.37
C ILE A 99 5.24 19.06 -12.48
N PHE A 100 4.79 18.88 -13.72
CA PHE A 100 5.66 18.47 -14.84
C PHE A 100 6.22 19.64 -15.66
N TYR A 101 5.46 20.73 -15.82
CA TYR A 101 5.79 21.80 -16.80
C TYR A 101 5.96 23.18 -16.19
N CYS A 102 5.86 23.35 -14.86
CA CYS A 102 5.98 24.67 -14.24
C CYS A 102 7.40 25.24 -14.42
N PRO A 103 7.54 26.47 -14.97
CA PRO A 103 8.84 27.12 -15.10
C PRO A 103 9.44 27.34 -13.70
N PHE A 104 10.74 27.09 -13.55
CA PHE A 104 11.51 27.12 -12.28
C PHE A 104 11.28 25.96 -11.31
N ASP A 105 10.53 24.93 -11.69
CA ASP A 105 10.34 23.72 -10.87
C ASP A 105 9.79 23.99 -9.45
N LEU A 106 9.16 25.16 -9.25
CA LEU A 106 8.58 25.60 -7.97
C LEU A 106 7.54 24.61 -7.44
N GLY A 107 6.72 24.05 -8.34
CA GLY A 107 5.75 23.02 -8.00
C GLY A 107 6.41 21.78 -7.41
N HIS A 108 7.53 21.34 -7.97
CA HIS A 108 8.29 20.22 -7.42
C HIS A 108 9.03 20.59 -6.15
N ALA A 109 9.64 21.77 -6.07
CA ALA A 109 10.36 22.23 -4.89
C ALA A 109 9.44 22.30 -3.66
N VAL A 110 8.24 22.86 -3.80
CA VAL A 110 7.22 22.93 -2.73
C VAL A 110 6.76 21.54 -2.32
N THR A 111 6.44 20.70 -3.31
CA THR A 111 5.88 19.38 -3.04
C THR A 111 6.96 18.41 -2.52
N SER A 112 8.23 18.63 -2.84
CA SER A 112 9.36 17.84 -2.35
C SER A 112 9.74 18.19 -0.91
N THR A 113 9.21 19.27 -0.33
CA THR A 113 9.46 19.59 1.08
C THR A 113 8.96 18.47 2.00
N LEU A 114 9.72 18.18 3.05
CA LEU A 114 9.36 17.13 4.01
C LEU A 114 8.01 17.38 4.67
N ALA A 115 7.70 18.63 5.00
CA ALA A 115 6.41 19.01 5.58
C ALA A 115 5.24 18.69 4.64
N PHE A 116 5.35 19.02 3.36
CA PHE A 116 4.35 18.68 2.37
C PHE A 116 4.21 17.17 2.20
N ARG A 117 5.33 16.44 2.11
CA ARG A 117 5.32 14.97 1.98
C ARG A 117 4.66 14.30 3.17
N ILE A 118 4.92 14.76 4.40
CA ILE A 118 4.27 14.26 5.61
C ILE A 118 2.75 14.49 5.53
N LEU A 119 2.33 15.72 5.22
CA LEU A 119 0.92 16.07 5.16
C LEU A 119 0.20 15.29 4.04
N ALA A 120 0.77 15.24 2.85
CA ALA A 120 0.22 14.51 1.72
C ALA A 120 0.16 13.00 1.98
N THR A 121 1.15 12.43 2.67
CA THR A 121 1.13 11.02 3.08
C THR A 121 0.03 10.74 4.08
N ALA A 122 -0.17 11.61 5.09
CA ALA A 122 -1.25 11.49 6.05
C ALA A 122 -2.64 11.62 5.39
N MET A 123 -2.77 12.47 4.37
CA MET A 123 -4.02 12.55 3.63
C MET A 123 -4.24 11.29 2.80
N SER A 124 -3.20 10.80 2.11
CA SER A 124 -3.27 9.56 1.33
C SER A 124 -3.60 8.34 2.20
N THR A 125 -3.13 8.25 3.46
CA THR A 125 -3.54 7.16 4.36
C THR A 125 -5.03 7.23 4.66
N ILE A 126 -5.56 8.42 4.97
CA ILE A 126 -6.99 8.60 5.20
C ILE A 126 -7.78 8.18 3.96
N SER A 127 -7.38 8.63 2.76
CA SER A 127 -8.08 8.27 1.51
C SER A 127 -8.06 6.76 1.31
N GLN A 128 -6.90 6.13 1.53
CA GLN A 128 -6.71 4.70 1.39
C GLN A 128 -7.63 3.91 2.33
N VAL A 129 -7.69 4.27 3.61
CA VAL A 129 -8.57 3.58 4.58
C VAL A 129 -10.03 3.71 4.18
N GLN A 130 -10.45 4.90 3.74
CA GLN A 130 -11.82 5.15 3.29
C GLN A 130 -12.19 4.38 2.02
N LEU A 131 -11.25 4.28 1.09
CA LEU A 131 -11.43 3.54 -0.15
C LEU A 131 -11.55 2.03 0.11
N ILE A 132 -10.77 1.49 1.06
CA ILE A 132 -10.88 0.11 1.51
C ILE A 132 -12.24 -0.15 2.18
N ASP A 133 -12.66 0.70 3.13
CA ASP A 133 -13.96 0.59 3.80
C ASP A 133 -15.11 0.60 2.77
N ARG A 134 -15.08 1.54 1.82
CA ARG A 134 -16.03 1.61 0.71
C ARG A 134 -16.02 0.32 -0.12
N GLY A 135 -14.84 -0.19 -0.47
CA GLY A 135 -14.69 -1.41 -1.26
C GLY A 135 -15.25 -2.65 -0.58
N VAL A 136 -14.94 -2.84 0.70
CA VAL A 136 -15.48 -3.94 1.51
C VAL A 136 -17.02 -3.85 1.58
N HIS A 137 -17.56 -2.65 1.78
CA HIS A 137 -19.01 -2.44 1.81
C HIS A 137 -19.69 -2.71 0.47
N LEU A 138 -19.12 -2.22 -0.64
CA LEU A 138 -19.65 -2.46 -1.97
C LEU A 138 -19.61 -3.95 -2.35
N ALA A 139 -18.53 -4.64 -2.00
CA ALA A 139 -18.41 -6.07 -2.20
C ALA A 139 -19.41 -6.87 -1.35
N GLY A 140 -19.68 -6.44 -0.12
CA GLY A 140 -20.68 -7.08 0.72
C GLY A 140 -22.11 -6.97 0.20
N GLN A 141 -22.45 -5.81 -0.36
CA GLN A 141 -23.73 -5.61 -1.03
C GLN A 141 -23.84 -6.42 -2.32
N ALA A 142 -22.76 -6.54 -3.09
CA ALA A 142 -22.76 -7.25 -4.38
C ALA A 142 -22.75 -8.79 -4.22
N TYR A 143 -21.99 -9.32 -3.25
CA TYR A 143 -21.71 -10.75 -3.11
C TYR A 143 -22.37 -11.40 -1.88
N GLY A 144 -23.44 -10.81 -1.34
CA GLY A 144 -24.21 -11.43 -0.24
C GLY A 144 -23.39 -11.64 1.03
N ASN A 145 -22.58 -10.65 1.39
CA ASN A 145 -21.66 -10.66 2.52
C ASN A 145 -20.51 -11.70 2.50
N ALA A 146 -20.25 -12.41 1.40
CA ALA A 146 -19.16 -13.39 1.36
C ALA A 146 -17.77 -12.78 1.73
N PRO A 147 -17.00 -13.39 2.65
CA PRO A 147 -15.81 -12.75 3.23
C PRO A 147 -14.63 -12.71 2.24
N PHE A 148 -14.53 -13.70 1.35
CA PHE A 148 -13.43 -13.78 0.40
C PHE A 148 -13.50 -12.70 -0.70
N PRO A 149 -14.63 -12.48 -1.40
CA PRO A 149 -14.77 -11.36 -2.33
C PRO A 149 -14.58 -10.00 -1.67
N MET A 150 -15.09 -9.81 -0.44
CA MET A 150 -14.85 -8.58 0.33
C MET A 150 -13.36 -8.31 0.54
N LEU A 151 -12.59 -9.35 0.86
CA LEU A 151 -11.16 -9.24 1.12
C LEU A 151 -10.40 -8.85 -0.13
N VAL A 152 -10.73 -9.49 -1.25
CA VAL A 152 -10.08 -9.22 -2.56
C VAL A 152 -10.44 -7.81 -3.04
N VAL A 153 -11.71 -7.41 -2.98
CA VAL A 153 -12.11 -6.07 -3.44
C VAL A 153 -11.53 -4.98 -2.54
N GLY A 154 -11.57 -5.13 -1.21
CA GLY A 154 -11.00 -4.16 -0.28
C GLY A 154 -9.49 -3.99 -0.48
N THR A 155 -8.76 -5.08 -0.66
CA THR A 155 -7.30 -5.05 -0.88
C THR A 155 -6.93 -4.38 -2.19
N VAL A 156 -7.63 -4.74 -3.26
CA VAL A 156 -7.37 -4.20 -4.59
C VAL A 156 -7.73 -2.72 -4.65
N MET A 157 -8.86 -2.30 -4.07
CA MET A 157 -9.19 -0.87 -3.98
C MET A 157 -8.16 -0.09 -3.16
N GLY A 158 -7.66 -0.65 -2.04
CA GLY A 158 -6.65 -0.03 -1.19
C GLY A 158 -5.22 0.01 -1.75
N SER A 159 -4.90 -0.87 -2.70
CA SER A 159 -3.56 -0.99 -3.32
C SER A 159 -3.58 -0.69 -4.82
N GLY A 160 -4.71 -0.22 -5.38
CA GLY A 160 -4.91 -0.10 -6.82
C GLY A 160 -3.80 0.68 -7.53
N ALA A 161 -3.30 1.76 -6.92
CA ALA A 161 -2.21 2.55 -7.48
C ALA A 161 -0.94 1.72 -7.71
N GLU A 162 -0.59 0.81 -6.81
CA GLU A 162 0.60 -0.04 -6.97
C GLU A 162 0.39 -1.20 -7.93
N VAL A 163 -0.84 -1.71 -8.02
CA VAL A 163 -1.21 -2.71 -9.03
C VAL A 163 -1.19 -2.11 -10.45
N LEU A 164 -1.62 -0.86 -10.60
CA LEU A 164 -1.61 -0.16 -11.89
C LEU A 164 -0.28 0.51 -12.24
N LYS A 165 0.64 0.72 -11.29
CA LYS A 165 2.01 1.22 -11.57
C LYS A 165 2.72 0.48 -12.72
N PRO A 166 2.83 -0.85 -12.75
CA PRO A 166 3.48 -1.54 -13.88
C PRO A 166 2.72 -1.34 -15.19
N VAL A 167 1.38 -1.29 -15.16
CA VAL A 167 0.55 -1.03 -16.34
C VAL A 167 0.77 0.39 -16.88
N ALA A 168 0.85 1.38 -16.00
CA ALA A 168 1.19 2.76 -16.34
C ALA A 168 2.59 2.86 -16.95
N SER A 169 3.58 2.14 -16.41
CA SER A 169 4.93 2.07 -16.97
C SER A 169 4.97 1.41 -18.36
N LEU A 170 4.14 0.38 -18.59
CA LEU A 170 3.97 -0.24 -19.90
C LEU A 170 3.34 0.75 -20.91
N LEU A 171 2.32 1.51 -20.51
CA LEU A 171 1.69 2.53 -21.36
C LEU A 171 2.66 3.61 -21.81
N ILE A 172 3.58 4.01 -20.94
CA ILE A 172 4.65 4.98 -21.22
C ILE A 172 5.73 4.39 -22.17
N ASN A 173 5.49 3.19 -22.74
CA ASN A 173 6.38 2.47 -23.64
C ASN A 173 7.77 2.24 -23.02
N ARG A 174 7.80 2.03 -21.70
CA ARG A 174 9.01 1.74 -20.92
C ARG A 174 8.85 0.34 -20.32
N CYS A 175 9.16 -0.69 -21.12
CA CYS A 175 9.36 -2.04 -20.60
C CYS A 175 10.61 -2.07 -19.72
N GLN A 176 10.46 -1.71 -18.45
CA GLN A 176 11.43 -2.13 -17.45
C GLN A 176 11.24 -3.64 -17.31
N HIS A 177 12.15 -4.41 -17.89
CA HIS A 177 12.14 -5.87 -17.99
C HIS A 177 12.39 -6.54 -16.61
N ASN A 178 11.69 -6.08 -15.57
CA ASN A 178 11.79 -6.63 -14.24
C ASN A 178 10.53 -7.48 -13.95
N GLN A 179 10.44 -8.62 -14.63
CA GLN A 179 9.40 -9.63 -14.41
C GLN A 179 9.34 -10.13 -12.95
N LEU A 180 10.38 -9.86 -12.14
CA LEU A 180 10.46 -10.20 -10.72
C LEU A 180 9.72 -9.24 -9.78
N ALA A 181 9.23 -8.08 -10.26
CA ALA A 181 8.52 -7.11 -9.42
C ALA A 181 7.07 -7.52 -9.09
N PHE A 182 6.47 -8.43 -9.87
CA PHE A 182 5.11 -8.92 -9.62
C PHE A 182 4.97 -9.78 -8.35
N LEU A 183 6.05 -10.38 -7.87
CA LEU A 183 6.02 -11.38 -6.78
C LEU A 183 6.34 -10.80 -5.39
N LYS A 184 6.86 -9.57 -5.29
CA LYS A 184 7.06 -8.93 -3.99
C LYS A 184 5.84 -8.10 -3.66
N LEU A 185 4.90 -8.69 -2.92
CA LEU A 185 3.76 -7.98 -2.33
C LEU A 185 4.30 -6.76 -1.58
N SER A 186 3.99 -5.57 -2.09
CA SER A 186 4.48 -4.31 -1.55
C SER A 186 4.00 -4.11 -0.11
N SER A 187 4.76 -3.32 0.64
CA SER A 187 4.40 -2.99 2.02
C SER A 187 3.01 -2.37 2.13
N THR A 188 2.61 -1.55 1.15
CA THR A 188 1.27 -0.96 1.07
C THR A 188 0.18 -2.01 0.81
N SER A 189 0.43 -2.99 -0.05
CA SER A 189 -0.51 -4.10 -0.30
C SER A 189 -0.74 -4.95 0.95
N LYS A 190 0.33 -5.24 1.70
CA LYS A 190 0.26 -6.00 2.97
C LYS A 190 -0.60 -5.27 4.00
N VAL A 191 -0.39 -3.95 4.16
CA VAL A 191 -1.21 -3.11 5.04
C VAL A 191 -2.67 -3.06 4.57
N ALA A 192 -2.92 -2.94 3.25
CA ALA A 192 -4.28 -2.97 2.70
C ALA A 192 -4.99 -4.32 2.96
N LEU A 193 -4.25 -5.43 2.93
CA LEU A 193 -4.73 -6.78 3.29
C LEU A 193 -5.15 -6.87 4.75
N LEU A 194 -4.29 -6.43 5.66
CA LEU A 194 -4.61 -6.38 7.08
C LEU A 194 -5.82 -5.49 7.37
N LEU A 195 -5.92 -4.34 6.71
CA LEU A 195 -7.05 -3.43 6.88
C LEU A 195 -8.36 -4.04 6.39
N SER A 196 -8.33 -4.67 5.21
CA SER A 196 -9.51 -5.32 4.66
C SER A 196 -9.99 -6.45 5.57
N LEU A 197 -9.07 -7.24 6.12
CA LEU A 197 -9.38 -8.28 7.10
C LEU A 197 -10.04 -7.71 8.35
N LEU A 198 -9.50 -6.61 8.89
CA LEU A 198 -10.08 -5.93 10.07
C LEU A 198 -11.49 -5.43 9.81
N PHE A 199 -11.75 -4.81 8.64
CA PHE A 199 -13.10 -4.35 8.28
C PHE A 199 -14.09 -5.49 8.06
N ILE A 200 -13.65 -6.62 7.50
CA ILE A 200 -14.49 -7.81 7.40
C ILE A 200 -14.82 -8.35 8.79
N LEU A 201 -13.82 -8.48 9.66
CA LEU A 201 -14.02 -8.96 11.02
C LEU A 201 -15.00 -8.06 11.80
N GLU A 202 -14.98 -6.76 11.53
CA GLU A 202 -15.94 -5.80 12.05
C GLU A 202 -17.38 -6.07 11.56
N ILE A 203 -17.58 -6.35 10.27
CA ILE A 203 -18.89 -6.66 9.68
C ILE A 203 -19.49 -7.93 10.29
N TYR A 204 -18.65 -8.94 10.56
CA TYR A 204 -19.08 -10.24 11.07
C TYR A 204 -19.35 -10.26 12.59
N LYS A 205 -19.15 -9.15 13.32
CA LYS A 205 -19.42 -9.01 14.76
C LYS A 205 -18.93 -10.20 15.61
N ASN A 206 -17.71 -10.70 15.35
CA ASN A 206 -17.17 -11.78 16.17
C ASN A 206 -16.89 -11.28 17.61
N PRO A 207 -17.54 -11.85 18.63
CA PRO A 207 -17.50 -11.33 20.01
C PRO A 207 -16.16 -11.54 20.71
N MET A 208 -15.26 -12.37 20.17
CA MET A 208 -13.97 -12.70 20.79
C MET A 208 -12.89 -11.61 20.64
N ILE A 209 -13.03 -10.64 19.73
CA ILE A 209 -11.94 -9.69 19.39
C ILE A 209 -12.37 -8.21 19.51
N MET A 210 -13.67 -7.89 19.45
CA MET A 210 -14.10 -6.50 19.27
C MET A 210 -15.30 -6.11 20.15
N GLY A 211 -15.03 -5.82 21.43
CA GLY A 211 -15.96 -5.11 22.33
C GLY A 211 -15.97 -3.58 22.14
N PHE A 212 -15.28 -3.08 21.11
CA PHE A 212 -15.16 -1.64 20.81
C PHE A 212 -16.25 -1.15 19.87
N ASN A 213 -16.73 0.08 20.09
CA ASN A 213 -17.62 0.74 19.14
C ASN A 213 -16.93 0.87 17.78
N ARG A 214 -17.67 0.65 16.67
CA ARG A 214 -17.22 0.86 15.26
C ARG A 214 -16.44 2.16 15.06
N HIS A 215 -16.79 3.20 15.81
CA HIS A 215 -16.12 4.50 15.80
C HIS A 215 -14.71 4.47 16.36
N GLN A 216 -14.53 3.82 17.50
CA GLN A 216 -13.22 3.70 18.14
C GLN A 216 -12.30 2.83 17.30
N LEU A 217 -12.85 1.79 16.66
CA LEU A 217 -12.09 0.93 15.76
C LEU A 217 -11.57 1.69 14.53
N MET A 218 -12.44 2.43 13.83
CA MET A 218 -12.05 3.19 12.64
C MET A 218 -10.96 4.23 12.97
N VAL A 219 -11.10 4.92 14.10
CA VAL A 219 -10.09 5.88 14.57
C VAL A 219 -8.80 5.17 14.93
N TYR A 220 -8.86 4.04 15.62
CA TYR A 220 -7.67 3.26 15.98
C TYR A 220 -6.93 2.73 14.75
N ILE A 221 -7.64 2.17 13.78
CA ILE A 221 -7.07 1.71 12.50
C ILE A 221 -6.42 2.88 11.76
N LEU A 222 -7.09 4.05 11.73
CA LEU A 222 -6.56 5.24 11.07
C LEU A 222 -5.30 5.76 11.75
N VAL A 223 -5.30 5.86 13.09
CA VAL A 223 -4.14 6.30 13.87
C VAL A 223 -2.98 5.31 13.70
N MET A 224 -3.26 4.01 13.78
CA MET A 224 -2.25 2.95 13.65
C MET A 224 -1.63 2.96 12.25
N THR A 225 -2.43 3.04 11.19
CA THR A 225 -1.91 3.11 9.80
C THR A 225 -1.16 4.40 9.50
N THR A 226 -1.64 5.53 10.02
CA THR A 226 -0.96 6.82 9.87
C THR A 226 0.37 6.81 10.60
N ALA A 227 0.42 6.26 11.82
CA ALA A 227 1.65 6.07 12.57
C ALA A 227 2.63 5.14 11.84
N LEU A 228 2.16 4.02 11.27
CA LEU A 228 2.99 3.11 10.49
C LEU A 228 3.58 3.78 9.24
N LYS A 229 2.78 4.55 8.48
CA LYS A 229 3.30 5.28 7.32
C LYS A 229 4.23 6.43 7.71
N PHE A 230 3.95 7.13 8.80
CA PHE A 230 4.83 8.17 9.32
C PHE A 230 6.18 7.59 9.76
N LEU A 231 6.16 6.46 10.47
CA LEU A 231 7.36 5.72 10.86
C LEU A 231 8.14 5.22 9.63
N SER A 232 7.44 4.75 8.60
CA SER A 232 8.04 4.36 7.32
C SER A 232 8.73 5.55 6.63
N LEU A 233 8.11 6.73 6.64
CA LEU A 233 8.61 7.94 5.99
C LEU A 233 9.76 8.59 6.76
N CYS A 234 9.69 8.65 8.10
CA CYS A 234 10.74 9.23 8.95
C CYS A 234 11.95 8.31 9.12
N TYR A 235 11.75 7.00 9.22
CA TYR A 235 12.81 6.07 9.63
C TYR A 235 13.37 5.22 8.46
N ARG A 236 12.91 5.45 7.21
CA ARG A 236 13.32 4.69 6.01
C ARG A 236 13.27 3.17 6.25
N THR A 237 12.19 2.70 6.87
CA THR A 237 12.06 1.33 7.37
C THR A 237 11.40 0.41 6.37
N ASP A 238 12.15 0.03 5.34
CA ASP A 238 11.95 -1.27 4.69
C ASP A 238 12.14 -2.42 5.70
N HIS A 239 12.82 -2.15 6.83
CA HIS A 239 13.13 -3.11 7.89
C HIS A 239 11.94 -3.53 8.77
N PHE A 240 10.99 -2.65 9.13
CA PHE A 240 9.95 -3.01 10.13
C PHE A 240 8.94 -4.00 9.56
N LEU A 241 8.47 -3.74 8.33
CA LEU A 241 7.56 -4.65 7.63
C LEU A 241 8.24 -5.98 7.27
N TRP A 242 9.54 -5.92 6.94
CA TRP A 242 10.36 -7.12 6.77
C TRP A 242 10.50 -7.91 8.09
N LEU A 243 10.62 -7.23 9.23
CA LEU A 243 10.69 -7.87 10.55
C LEU A 243 9.38 -8.58 10.91
N LEU A 244 8.24 -7.93 10.67
CA LEU A 244 6.92 -8.55 10.85
C LEU A 244 6.71 -9.74 9.93
N GLU A 245 7.08 -9.61 8.66
CA GLU A 245 7.03 -10.72 7.70
C GLU A 245 7.94 -11.87 8.13
N HIS A 246 9.12 -11.58 8.67
CA HIS A 246 10.03 -12.59 9.20
C HIS A 246 9.43 -13.29 10.43
N GLN A 247 8.82 -12.55 11.35
CA GLN A 247 8.13 -13.08 12.53
C GLN A 247 6.92 -13.94 12.14
N ILE A 248 6.10 -13.50 11.18
CA ILE A 248 4.95 -14.26 10.67
C ILE A 248 5.44 -15.53 9.96
N ARG A 249 6.45 -15.42 9.09
CA ARG A 249 7.03 -16.57 8.38
C ARG A 249 7.61 -17.59 9.36
N TYR A 250 8.27 -17.11 10.41
CA TYR A 250 8.83 -17.94 11.47
C TYR A 250 7.73 -18.67 12.27
N THR A 251 6.66 -17.97 12.64
CA THR A 251 5.57 -18.51 13.46
C THR A 251 4.63 -19.44 12.68
N LEU A 252 4.18 -19.04 11.48
CA LEU A 252 3.19 -19.78 10.69
C LEU A 252 3.77 -20.82 9.74
N PHE A 253 4.95 -20.58 9.14
CA PHE A 253 5.52 -21.45 8.09
C PHE A 253 6.70 -22.32 8.56
N GLY A 254 6.74 -22.63 9.86
CA GLY A 254 7.49 -23.79 10.35
C GLY A 254 8.81 -23.52 11.07
N GLY A 255 9.17 -22.27 11.40
CA GLY A 255 10.29 -22.00 12.32
C GLY A 255 9.93 -22.42 13.75
N PHE A 256 8.80 -21.91 14.25
CA PHE A 256 8.28 -22.21 15.57
C PHE A 256 7.87 -23.70 15.71
N SER A 257 7.22 -24.29 14.71
CA SER A 257 6.85 -25.72 14.73
C SER A 257 8.07 -26.65 14.75
N ARG A 258 9.15 -26.29 14.03
CA ARG A 258 10.41 -27.04 14.07
C ARG A 258 11.10 -26.93 15.43
N ASP A 259 11.15 -25.75 16.03
CA ASP A 259 11.75 -25.58 17.35
C ASP A 259 10.91 -26.21 18.47
N LEU A 260 9.59 -26.18 18.38
CA LEU A 260 8.70 -26.93 19.27
C LEU A 260 8.92 -28.44 19.13
N SER A 261 9.02 -28.94 17.89
CA SER A 261 9.29 -30.37 17.66
C SER A 261 10.64 -30.79 18.23
N LYS A 262 11.68 -29.94 18.11
CA LYS A 262 13.00 -30.17 18.72
C LYS A 262 12.96 -30.09 20.24
N PHE A 263 12.16 -29.19 20.81
CA PHE A 263 11.99 -29.07 22.25
C PHE A 263 11.29 -30.30 22.84
N PHE A 264 10.24 -30.79 22.18
CA PHE A 264 9.53 -32.01 22.59
C PHE A 264 10.29 -33.31 22.29
N GLN A 265 11.19 -33.31 21.30
CA GLN A 265 12.03 -34.47 20.98
C GLN A 265 13.29 -34.58 21.84
N ARG A 266 13.58 -33.66 22.78
CA ARG A 266 14.67 -33.87 23.74
C ARG A 266 14.29 -35.06 24.65
N PRO A 267 14.94 -36.23 24.53
CA PRO A 267 14.75 -37.28 25.51
C PRO A 267 15.37 -36.82 26.84
N PRO A 268 14.87 -37.29 27.99
CA PRO A 268 15.52 -37.03 29.28
C PRO A 268 16.98 -37.53 29.20
N GLU A 269 17.93 -36.68 29.60
CA GLU A 269 19.35 -37.04 29.64
C GLU A 269 19.52 -38.40 30.34
N PRO A 270 20.19 -39.40 29.72
CA PRO A 270 20.61 -40.56 30.46
C PRO A 270 21.64 -40.09 31.49
N LYS A 271 21.33 -40.24 32.79
CA LYS A 271 22.33 -40.10 33.86
C LYS A 271 23.52 -40.99 33.50
N VAL A 272 24.61 -40.38 33.07
CA VAL A 272 25.88 -41.06 32.86
C VAL A 272 26.31 -41.59 34.22
N ARG A 273 26.06 -42.88 34.44
CA ARG A 273 26.62 -43.64 35.55
C ARG A 273 28.13 -43.64 35.33
N ARG A 274 28.87 -42.82 36.08
CA ARG A 274 30.33 -42.90 36.16
C ARG A 274 30.69 -44.27 36.69
N THR A 275 31.01 -45.19 35.78
CA THR A 275 31.71 -46.42 36.13
C THR A 275 33.16 -46.04 36.34
N TRP A 276 33.58 -46.02 37.61
CA TRP A 276 34.99 -45.95 37.97
C TRP A 276 35.67 -47.23 37.50
N THR A 277 36.50 -47.13 36.48
CA THR A 277 37.49 -48.17 36.16
C THR A 277 38.83 -47.71 36.70
N PHE A 278 39.22 -48.30 37.83
CA PHE A 278 40.62 -48.48 38.20
C PHE A 278 41.31 -49.26 37.06
N ALA A 279 42.43 -48.72 36.58
CA ALA A 279 43.45 -49.50 35.90
C ALA A 279 44.79 -48.87 36.27
N GLU A 280 45.54 -49.63 37.07
CA GLU A 280 46.97 -49.46 37.34
C GLU A 280 47.75 -49.29 36.03
N PHE A 281 48.72 -48.37 36.01
CA PHE A 281 50.10 -48.66 35.63
C PHE A 281 51.02 -47.54 36.16
N ASP A 282 52.11 -48.01 36.76
CA ASP A 282 53.23 -47.35 37.49
C ASP A 282 52.98 -46.78 38.90
#